data_AF-A0A7S1MPW7-F1
#
_entry.id   AF-A0A7S1MPW7-F1
#
_cell.length_a   1.000
_cell.length_b   1.000
_cell.length_c   1.000
_cell.angle_alpha   90.00
_cell.angle_beta   90.00
_cell.angle_gamma   90.00
#
_symmetry.space_group_name_H-M   'P 1'
#
loop_
_entity.id
_entity.type
_entity.pdbx_description
1 polymer ?
#
loop_
_entity_poly.entity_id
_entity_poly.type
_entity_poly.pdbx_seq_one_letter_code
_entity_poly.pdbx_strand_id
1 'polypeptide(L)'
;AAEDAETAPEDSAQPAATPAPKSSDAKEPEQEEEEDDGSEDGSSAGEWVTPDNMQHFNQNVQPDVEEARVTCATSDYSMQNVLLQMGITPLTFDGYAVRSVKIWGLICRACQFFTRDTQKVFCPKCGHDTVVRVPIIVDQDGNATAMNCGRKLRTKGTVFSIPKPRSGRGWKPIFAEDEIRLGGRDRELRHMQKVCDKERQAKDPFDLDNGARAWHQRGTTATGKTLGTNMPRMEAGYGRKNPNAGNFRGFKNSKRR
;
A
#
# COMPACT_ATOMS: atom_id res chain seq x y z
N ALA A 1 19.77 -50.70 88.15
CA ALA A 1 21.02 -50.00 88.50
C ALA A 1 21.11 -48.82 87.56
N ALA A 2 21.06 -47.60 88.11
CA ALA A 2 21.10 -46.28 87.43
C ALA A 2 19.99 -46.04 86.36
N GLU A 3 19.35 -44.87 86.17
CA GLU A 3 19.82 -43.45 86.18
C GLU A 3 20.85 -43.24 85.03
N ASP A 4 20.84 -42.27 84.10
CA ASP A 4 20.07 -41.04 83.83
C ASP A 4 20.37 -40.59 82.35
N ALA A 5 19.72 -39.65 81.63
CA ALA A 5 18.52 -38.79 81.83
C ALA A 5 18.03 -38.19 80.44
N GLU A 6 17.48 -36.97 80.48
CA GLU A 6 17.03 -35.96 79.48
C GLU A 6 17.91 -35.72 78.21
N THR A 7 17.50 -34.99 77.13
CA THR A 7 16.48 -33.92 76.91
C THR A 7 16.04 -33.82 75.42
N ALA A 8 14.99 -33.02 75.13
CA ALA A 8 14.56 -32.56 73.77
C ALA A 8 14.85 -31.03 73.58
N PRO A 9 14.39 -30.26 72.55
CA PRO A 9 13.58 -30.55 71.34
C PRO A 9 14.00 -29.78 70.03
N GLU A 10 13.08 -29.70 69.03
CA GLU A 10 12.92 -28.66 67.95
C GLU A 10 13.95 -28.57 66.78
N ASP A 11 13.62 -28.22 65.52
CA ASP A 11 12.35 -27.96 64.77
C ASP A 11 12.60 -28.02 63.22
N SER A 12 11.53 -27.96 62.41
CA SER A 12 11.43 -27.46 61.00
C SER A 12 11.43 -28.42 59.79
N ALA A 13 10.23 -28.96 59.52
CA ALA A 13 9.46 -28.86 58.25
C ALA A 13 9.96 -29.35 56.86
N GLN A 14 9.39 -30.50 56.43
CA GLN A 14 8.65 -30.81 55.17
C GLN A 14 9.23 -30.46 53.76
N PRO A 15 8.97 -31.33 52.76
CA PRO A 15 7.79 -31.09 51.90
C PRO A 15 6.94 -32.35 51.64
N ALA A 16 5.63 -32.18 51.44
CA ALA A 16 4.72 -33.24 50.97
C ALA A 16 3.66 -32.70 50.02
N ALA A 17 3.36 -33.45 48.96
CA ALA A 17 2.29 -33.18 48.00
C ALA A 17 1.19 -34.24 48.11
N THR A 18 -0.08 -33.85 47.92
CA THR A 18 -1.20 -34.78 47.74
C THR A 18 -2.33 -34.14 46.90
N PRO A 19 -3.06 -34.93 46.06
CA PRO A 19 -4.10 -34.41 45.16
C PRO A 19 -5.55 -34.77 45.57
N ALA A 20 -6.51 -33.96 45.06
CA ALA A 20 -7.94 -34.23 44.81
C ALA A 20 -8.88 -34.63 45.98
N PRO A 21 -10.10 -34.05 46.01
CA PRO A 21 -11.31 -34.87 45.85
C PRO A 21 -12.40 -34.23 44.95
N LYS A 22 -13.64 -34.79 44.99
CA LYS A 22 -14.63 -34.79 43.88
C LYS A 22 -15.85 -33.86 44.08
N SER A 23 -16.46 -33.50 42.94
CA SER A 23 -17.91 -33.35 42.63
C SER A 23 -18.83 -32.44 43.47
N SER A 24 -19.42 -31.43 42.81
CA SER A 24 -20.82 -30.99 42.97
C SER A 24 -21.28 -30.11 41.78
N ASP A 25 -22.61 -30.02 41.58
CA ASP A 25 -23.31 -29.47 40.41
C ASP A 25 -23.08 -27.98 40.09
N ALA A 26 -23.04 -27.65 38.79
CA ALA A 26 -23.26 -26.29 38.27
C ALA A 26 -23.74 -26.26 36.80
N LYS A 27 -25.07 -26.28 36.62
CA LYS A 27 -25.89 -25.56 35.62
C LYS A 27 -25.27 -25.22 34.25
N GLU A 28 -25.80 -25.83 33.19
CA GLU A 28 -25.63 -25.42 31.79
C GLU A 28 -26.18 -23.99 31.53
N PRO A 29 -25.49 -23.15 30.75
CA PRO A 29 -26.10 -22.07 29.99
C PRO A 29 -26.52 -22.57 28.61
N GLU A 30 -27.76 -22.29 28.23
CA GLU A 30 -28.31 -22.58 26.90
C GLU A 30 -27.49 -21.81 25.83
N GLN A 31 -27.14 -22.48 24.73
CA GLN A 31 -26.57 -21.82 23.57
C GLN A 31 -27.72 -21.19 22.77
N GLU A 32 -27.84 -19.87 22.84
CA GLU A 32 -28.65 -19.12 21.88
C GLU A 32 -27.96 -19.23 20.51
N GLU A 33 -28.56 -20.01 19.62
CA GLU A 33 -28.21 -20.01 18.19
C GLU A 33 -28.66 -18.66 17.61
N GLU A 34 -27.76 -17.67 17.56
CA GLU A 34 -27.98 -16.50 16.71
C GLU A 34 -27.93 -16.97 15.25
N GLU A 35 -29.11 -17.12 14.65
CA GLU A 35 -29.29 -17.24 13.21
C GLU A 35 -28.72 -15.96 12.55
N ASP A 36 -27.49 -16.05 12.04
CA ASP A 36 -26.84 -14.98 11.28
C ASP A 36 -27.61 -14.76 9.96
N ASP A 37 -28.51 -13.77 10.00
CA ASP A 37 -29.33 -13.29 8.89
C ASP A 37 -28.46 -13.04 7.65
N GLY A 38 -28.74 -13.79 6.59
CA GLY A 38 -27.97 -13.83 5.35
C GLY A 38 -27.95 -12.50 4.59
N SER A 39 -27.11 -11.57 5.06
CA SER A 39 -26.84 -10.30 4.40
C SER A 39 -25.91 -10.50 3.19
N GLU A 40 -26.48 -11.02 2.10
CA GLU A 40 -25.85 -11.06 0.77
C GLU A 40 -25.68 -9.66 0.15
N ASP A 41 -24.88 -8.80 0.77
CA ASP A 41 -24.29 -7.63 0.11
C ASP A 41 -22.76 -7.63 0.29
N GLY A 42 -22.06 -8.11 -0.75
CA GLY A 42 -20.61 -8.24 -0.83
C GLY A 42 -19.85 -6.91 -0.91
N SER A 43 -20.24 -5.92 -0.08
CA SER A 43 -19.62 -4.60 0.04
C SER A 43 -19.55 -4.10 1.49
N SER A 44 -19.34 -4.99 2.46
CA SER A 44 -18.96 -4.62 3.84
C SER A 44 -17.57 -3.98 3.90
N ALA A 45 -17.48 -2.71 3.49
CA ALA A 45 -16.31 -1.85 3.62
C ALA A 45 -16.15 -1.39 5.08
N GLY A 46 -16.01 -2.35 6.00
CA GLY A 46 -15.98 -2.08 7.45
C GLY A 46 -15.37 -3.18 8.33
N GLU A 47 -15.22 -4.42 7.84
CA GLU A 47 -14.69 -5.51 8.65
C GLU A 47 -13.16 -5.37 8.86
N TRP A 48 -12.71 -5.57 10.10
CA TRP A 48 -11.28 -5.54 10.44
C TRP A 48 -10.63 -6.87 10.04
N VAL A 49 -9.41 -6.83 9.50
CA VAL A 49 -8.66 -8.08 9.28
C VAL A 49 -8.20 -8.64 10.63
N THR A 50 -8.84 -9.73 11.06
CA THR A 50 -8.57 -10.49 12.29
C THR A 50 -7.72 -11.73 11.99
N PRO A 51 -7.15 -12.40 13.01
CA PRO A 51 -6.45 -13.66 12.81
C PRO A 51 -7.33 -14.77 12.20
N ASP A 52 -8.62 -14.74 12.53
CA ASP A 52 -9.59 -15.71 12.07
C ASP A 52 -9.97 -15.45 10.61
N ASN A 53 -10.20 -14.18 10.23
CA ASN A 53 -10.63 -13.85 8.87
C ASN A 53 -9.50 -13.72 7.83
N MET A 54 -8.22 -13.71 8.24
CA MET A 54 -7.09 -13.66 7.29
C MET A 54 -7.09 -14.81 6.27
N GLN A 55 -7.77 -15.92 6.60
CA GLN A 55 -7.82 -17.13 5.78
C GLN A 55 -8.96 -17.10 4.73
N HIS A 56 -10.02 -16.30 4.92
CA HIS A 56 -11.12 -16.20 3.95
C HIS A 56 -10.66 -15.72 2.57
N PHE A 57 -9.57 -14.93 2.50
CA PHE A 57 -8.97 -14.49 1.25
C PHE A 57 -8.42 -15.63 0.36
N ASN A 58 -8.25 -16.85 0.88
CA ASN A 58 -7.79 -18.03 0.12
C ASN A 58 -8.77 -19.22 0.25
N GLN A 59 -10.01 -19.01 0.71
CA GLN A 59 -10.98 -20.09 0.81
C GLN A 59 -11.48 -20.46 -0.58
N ASN A 60 -11.42 -21.76 -0.91
CA ASN A 60 -11.89 -22.32 -2.18
C ASN A 60 -13.42 -22.19 -2.28
N VAL A 61 -13.90 -21.00 -2.64
CA VAL A 61 -15.30 -20.79 -3.00
C VAL A 61 -15.56 -21.59 -4.27
N GLN A 62 -16.59 -22.42 -4.27
CA GLN A 62 -17.00 -23.08 -5.51
C GLN A 62 -17.61 -22.00 -6.41
N PRO A 63 -17.04 -21.73 -7.60
CA PRO A 63 -17.61 -20.76 -8.50
C PRO A 63 -18.95 -21.29 -9.01
N ASP A 64 -20.02 -20.55 -8.71
CA ASP A 64 -21.37 -20.82 -9.21
C ASP A 64 -21.45 -20.41 -10.70
N VAL A 65 -20.75 -21.20 -11.51
CA VAL A 65 -20.48 -20.98 -12.93
C VAL A 65 -20.95 -22.22 -13.69
N GLU A 66 -22.24 -22.51 -13.56
CA GLU A 66 -22.91 -23.63 -14.23
C GLU A 66 -22.87 -23.51 -15.78
N GLU A 67 -22.58 -22.32 -16.31
CA GLU A 67 -22.62 -22.03 -17.75
C GLU A 67 -21.26 -22.03 -18.48
N ALA A 68 -20.11 -21.88 -17.80
CA ALA A 68 -18.82 -21.72 -18.49
C ALA A 68 -18.11 -23.06 -18.78
N ARG A 69 -18.14 -23.47 -20.05
CA ARG A 69 -17.47 -24.71 -20.54
C ARG A 69 -15.94 -24.70 -20.43
N VAL A 70 -15.33 -23.52 -20.38
CA VAL A 70 -13.88 -23.32 -20.29
C VAL A 70 -13.62 -22.10 -19.41
N THR A 71 -12.70 -22.24 -18.47
CA THR A 71 -12.22 -21.15 -17.61
C THR A 71 -10.71 -21.24 -17.42
N CYS A 72 -10.09 -20.14 -17.00
CA CYS A 72 -8.66 -20.03 -16.76
C CYS A 72 -8.43 -19.37 -15.39
N ALA A 73 -7.70 -20.06 -14.51
CA ALA A 73 -7.29 -19.51 -13.22
C ALA A 73 -6.01 -18.68 -13.39
N THR A 74 -6.02 -17.41 -12.96
CA THR A 74 -4.84 -16.54 -13.03
C THR A 74 -4.89 -15.36 -12.06
N SER A 75 -3.72 -14.97 -11.54
CA SER A 75 -3.52 -13.76 -10.72
C SER A 75 -3.09 -12.51 -11.51
N ASP A 76 -2.76 -12.61 -12.80
CA ASP A 76 -2.39 -11.43 -13.59
C ASP A 76 -3.64 -10.72 -14.12
N TYR A 77 -3.96 -9.56 -13.53
CA TYR A 77 -5.01 -8.64 -13.99
C TYR A 77 -4.93 -8.32 -15.50
N SER A 78 -3.73 -8.36 -16.10
CA SER A 78 -3.54 -8.14 -17.53
C SER A 78 -4.16 -9.27 -18.36
N MET A 79 -3.96 -10.52 -17.93
CA MET A 79 -4.56 -11.69 -18.57
C MET A 79 -6.06 -11.78 -18.27
N GLN A 80 -6.49 -11.49 -17.03
CA GLN A 80 -7.91 -11.43 -16.68
C GLN A 80 -8.69 -10.46 -17.58
N ASN A 81 -8.15 -9.26 -17.81
CA ASN A 81 -8.76 -8.29 -18.73
C ASN A 81 -8.88 -8.81 -20.17
N VAL A 82 -7.87 -9.50 -20.69
CA VAL A 82 -7.93 -10.06 -22.06
C VAL A 82 -8.93 -11.22 -22.12
N LEU A 83 -8.99 -12.07 -21.09
CA LEU A 83 -9.97 -13.16 -20.99
C LEU A 83 -11.41 -12.63 -20.99
N LEU A 84 -11.72 -11.59 -20.21
CA LEU A 84 -13.03 -10.92 -20.25
C LEU A 84 -13.34 -10.32 -21.63
N GLN A 85 -12.38 -9.69 -22.30
CA GLN A 85 -12.55 -9.18 -23.66
C GLN A 85 -12.73 -10.29 -24.72
N MET A 86 -12.36 -11.53 -24.42
CA MET A 86 -12.63 -12.72 -25.24
C MET A 86 -13.93 -13.45 -24.84
N GLY A 87 -14.68 -12.94 -23.85
CA GLY A 87 -15.90 -13.57 -23.34
C GLY A 87 -15.65 -14.80 -22.46
N ILE A 88 -14.46 -14.96 -21.89
CA ILE A 88 -14.10 -16.04 -20.97
C ILE A 88 -13.99 -15.46 -19.55
N THR A 89 -14.84 -15.92 -18.63
CA THR A 89 -14.76 -15.53 -17.21
C THR A 89 -13.55 -16.20 -16.54
N PRO A 90 -12.52 -15.43 -16.12
CA PRO A 90 -11.39 -15.99 -15.37
C PRO A 90 -11.78 -16.30 -13.93
N LEU A 91 -11.07 -17.27 -13.34
CA LEU A 91 -11.13 -17.55 -11.91
C LEU A 91 -9.91 -16.96 -11.20
N THR A 92 -10.07 -16.55 -9.95
CA THR A 92 -8.94 -16.37 -9.03
C THR A 92 -8.46 -17.74 -8.52
N PHE A 93 -7.30 -17.79 -7.85
CA PHE A 93 -6.81 -19.04 -7.25
C PHE A 93 -7.70 -19.52 -6.08
N ASP A 94 -8.48 -18.61 -5.52
CA ASP A 94 -9.42 -18.82 -4.40
C ASP A 94 -10.81 -19.25 -4.92
N GLY A 95 -10.98 -19.41 -6.22
CA GLY A 95 -12.22 -19.91 -6.83
C GLY A 95 -13.27 -18.84 -7.17
N TYR A 96 -12.99 -17.55 -6.94
CA TYR A 96 -13.93 -16.48 -7.32
C TYR A 96 -13.96 -16.26 -8.83
N ALA A 97 -15.17 -16.20 -9.41
CA ALA A 97 -15.39 -15.77 -10.79
C ALA A 97 -15.21 -14.25 -10.93
N VAL A 98 -14.21 -13.83 -11.70
CA VAL A 98 -13.89 -12.42 -11.90
C VAL A 98 -14.96 -11.78 -12.80
N ARG A 99 -15.89 -11.03 -12.22
CA ARG A 99 -16.96 -10.32 -12.96
C ARG A 99 -16.50 -9.01 -13.61
N SER A 100 -15.55 -8.31 -13.01
CA SER A 100 -15.00 -7.08 -13.60
C SER A 100 -13.54 -6.87 -13.20
N VAL A 101 -12.77 -6.19 -14.06
CA VAL A 101 -11.36 -5.85 -13.80
C VAL A 101 -11.19 -4.34 -13.75
N LYS A 102 -10.61 -3.85 -12.65
CA LYS A 102 -10.32 -2.43 -12.42
C LYS A 102 -8.90 -2.08 -12.84
N ILE A 103 -8.77 -1.51 -14.03
CA ILE A 103 -7.51 -1.00 -14.58
C ILE A 103 -7.37 0.48 -14.19
N TRP A 104 -6.16 1.04 -14.32
CA TRP A 104 -5.91 2.46 -14.14
C TRP A 104 -5.40 3.10 -15.43
N GLY A 105 -5.93 4.27 -15.75
CA GLY A 105 -5.42 5.15 -16.82
C GLY A 105 -5.24 6.58 -16.31
N LEU A 106 -4.93 7.48 -17.24
CA LEU A 106 -4.85 8.93 -17.04
C LEU A 106 -5.85 9.63 -17.94
N ILE A 107 -6.60 10.59 -17.38
CA ILE A 107 -7.41 11.54 -18.15
C ILE A 107 -6.85 12.96 -17.95
N CYS A 108 -6.56 13.66 -19.03
CA CYS A 108 -6.16 15.06 -18.99
C CYS A 108 -7.38 15.96 -18.77
N ARG A 109 -7.44 16.66 -17.63
CA ARG A 109 -8.57 17.55 -17.30
C ARG A 109 -8.65 18.81 -18.18
N ALA A 110 -7.59 19.19 -18.88
CA ALA A 110 -7.60 20.32 -19.81
C ALA A 110 -8.15 19.94 -21.20
N CYS A 111 -7.60 18.91 -21.86
CA CYS A 111 -7.96 18.55 -23.23
C CYS A 111 -8.81 17.28 -23.37
N GLN A 112 -9.24 16.67 -22.25
CA GLN A 112 -9.99 15.41 -22.15
C GLN A 112 -9.36 14.20 -22.85
N PHE A 113 -8.07 14.29 -23.21
CA PHE A 113 -7.34 13.15 -23.78
C PHE A 113 -7.12 12.06 -22.72
N PHE A 114 -7.49 10.84 -23.06
CA PHE A 114 -7.25 9.63 -22.27
C PHE A 114 -5.91 8.98 -22.66
N THR A 115 -5.22 8.36 -21.71
CA THR A 115 -3.95 7.65 -21.94
C THR A 115 -3.81 6.49 -20.96
N ARG A 116 -3.46 5.29 -21.45
CA ARG A 116 -3.27 4.10 -20.61
C ARG A 116 -1.97 4.13 -19.78
N ASP A 117 -0.96 4.88 -20.23
CA ASP A 117 0.36 4.95 -19.60
C ASP A 117 0.34 5.68 -18.25
N THR A 118 0.10 4.95 -17.16
CA THR A 118 0.01 5.50 -15.78
C THR A 118 1.31 6.14 -15.26
N GLN A 119 2.43 5.94 -15.93
CA GLN A 119 3.74 6.50 -15.57
C GLN A 119 3.95 7.95 -16.05
N LYS A 120 3.13 8.46 -16.98
CA LYS A 120 3.27 9.82 -17.52
C LYS A 120 2.84 10.88 -16.50
N VAL A 121 3.58 11.98 -16.45
CA VAL A 121 3.26 13.18 -15.63
C VAL A 121 2.64 14.28 -16.48
N PHE A 122 3.04 14.39 -17.75
CA PHE A 122 2.47 15.35 -18.70
C PHE A 122 1.49 14.68 -19.66
N CYS A 123 0.48 15.41 -20.11
CA CYS A 123 -0.42 14.90 -21.15
C CYS A 123 0.28 14.88 -22.52
N PRO A 124 0.27 13.75 -23.26
CA PRO A 124 0.96 13.67 -24.56
C PRO A 124 0.30 14.53 -25.67
N LYS A 125 -0.96 14.97 -25.49
CA LYS A 125 -1.67 15.80 -26.49
C LYS A 125 -1.50 17.30 -26.28
N CYS A 126 -1.39 17.77 -25.04
CA CYS A 126 -1.29 19.21 -24.73
C CYS A 126 -0.06 19.61 -23.92
N GLY A 127 0.78 18.68 -23.48
CA GLY A 127 2.00 18.95 -22.70
C GLY A 127 1.79 19.39 -21.25
N HIS A 128 0.55 19.61 -20.80
CA HIS A 128 0.28 20.13 -19.45
C HIS A 128 0.23 19.02 -18.37
N ASP A 129 0.71 19.32 -17.15
CA ASP A 129 0.44 18.55 -15.93
C ASP A 129 -1.00 18.79 -15.44
N THR A 130 -1.95 18.20 -16.16
CA THR A 130 -3.37 18.16 -15.79
C THR A 130 -3.94 16.75 -15.87
N VAL A 131 -3.06 15.74 -15.89
CA VAL A 131 -3.42 14.33 -15.93
C VAL A 131 -3.87 13.85 -14.54
N VAL A 132 -5.00 13.16 -14.49
CA VAL A 132 -5.56 12.60 -13.26
C VAL A 132 -5.68 11.09 -13.43
N ARG A 133 -5.14 10.33 -12.47
CA ARG A 133 -5.29 8.88 -12.44
C ARG A 133 -6.75 8.51 -12.19
N VAL A 134 -7.31 7.74 -13.11
CA VAL A 134 -8.72 7.37 -13.22
C VAL A 134 -8.82 5.85 -13.30
N PRO A 135 -9.76 5.20 -12.60
CA PRO A 135 -10.05 3.80 -12.80
C PRO A 135 -10.89 3.60 -14.07
N ILE A 136 -10.58 2.52 -14.77
CA ILE A 136 -11.32 1.98 -15.91
C ILE A 136 -11.86 0.65 -15.41
N ILE A 137 -13.16 0.45 -15.47
CA ILE A 137 -13.76 -0.85 -15.17
C ILE A 137 -14.02 -1.54 -16.51
N VAL A 138 -13.60 -2.80 -16.60
CA VAL A 138 -13.92 -3.67 -17.72
C VAL A 138 -14.91 -4.71 -17.20
N ASP A 139 -16.10 -4.70 -17.77
CA ASP A 139 -17.24 -5.53 -17.37
C ASP A 139 -17.16 -6.93 -17.99
N GLN A 140 -18.08 -7.84 -17.63
CA GLN A 140 -18.11 -9.23 -18.13
C GLN A 140 -18.15 -9.31 -19.65
N ASP A 141 -18.89 -8.39 -20.29
CA ASP A 141 -19.03 -8.28 -21.75
C ASP A 141 -17.76 -7.74 -22.45
N GLY A 142 -16.67 -7.49 -21.71
CA GLY A 142 -15.46 -6.83 -22.23
C GLY A 142 -15.60 -5.31 -22.43
N ASN A 143 -16.76 -4.74 -22.13
CA ASN A 143 -17.02 -3.29 -22.23
C ASN A 143 -16.17 -2.51 -21.22
N ALA A 144 -15.43 -1.50 -21.71
CA ALA A 144 -14.46 -0.75 -20.91
C ALA A 144 -14.96 0.68 -20.58
N THR A 145 -15.45 0.89 -19.36
CA THR A 145 -16.00 2.16 -18.88
C THR A 145 -14.98 2.95 -18.05
N ALA A 146 -14.56 4.12 -18.53
CA ALA A 146 -13.65 5.01 -17.82
C ALA A 146 -14.40 5.95 -16.87
N MET A 147 -14.19 5.82 -15.55
CA MET A 147 -14.90 6.63 -14.56
C MET A 147 -14.32 8.04 -14.44
N ASN A 148 -15.15 9.09 -14.61
CA ASN A 148 -14.71 10.49 -14.56
C ASN A 148 -14.43 11.03 -13.14
N CYS A 149 -13.82 10.23 -12.26
CA CYS A 149 -13.58 10.58 -10.86
C CYS A 149 -12.21 11.28 -10.62
N GLY A 150 -11.97 11.70 -9.39
CA GLY A 150 -10.74 12.40 -8.99
C GLY A 150 -10.83 13.93 -9.02
N ARG A 151 -9.68 14.60 -8.92
CA ARG A 151 -9.59 16.06 -8.68
C ARG A 151 -9.97 16.86 -9.94
N LYS A 152 -11.00 17.70 -9.84
CA LYS A 152 -11.31 18.76 -10.84
C LYS A 152 -10.14 19.74 -10.97
N LEU A 153 -9.91 20.27 -12.17
CA LEU A 153 -8.85 21.26 -12.41
C LEU A 153 -9.10 22.52 -11.56
N ARG A 154 -8.08 22.96 -10.80
CA ARG A 154 -8.14 24.18 -9.98
C ARG A 154 -7.09 25.18 -10.48
N THR A 155 -7.50 26.42 -10.70
CA THR A 155 -6.63 27.53 -11.11
C THR A 155 -5.87 28.17 -9.95
N LYS A 156 -6.25 27.90 -8.68
CA LYS A 156 -5.57 28.49 -7.52
C LYS A 156 -4.15 27.94 -7.39
N GLY A 157 -3.16 28.81 -7.60
CA GLY A 157 -1.74 28.47 -7.47
C GLY A 157 -1.06 28.03 -8.76
N THR A 158 -1.69 28.21 -9.93
CA THR A 158 -1.06 27.91 -11.24
C THR A 158 -0.17 29.06 -11.73
N VAL A 159 -0.49 30.30 -11.38
CA VAL A 159 0.28 31.50 -11.72
C VAL A 159 1.17 31.90 -10.54
N PHE A 160 2.49 31.80 -10.70
CA PHE A 160 3.51 32.15 -9.71
C PHE A 160 4.80 32.61 -10.39
N SER A 161 5.69 33.28 -9.64
CA SER A 161 6.98 33.72 -10.15
C SER A 161 7.96 32.55 -10.28
N ILE A 162 8.38 32.25 -11.51
CA ILE A 162 9.37 31.21 -11.82
C ILE A 162 10.78 31.78 -11.59
N PRO A 163 11.69 31.06 -10.90
CA PRO A 163 13.07 31.51 -10.74
C PRO A 163 13.80 31.53 -12.09
N LYS A 164 14.70 32.52 -12.27
CA LYS A 164 15.54 32.60 -13.48
C LYS A 164 16.32 31.29 -13.70
N PRO A 165 16.42 30.78 -14.93
CA PRO A 165 17.15 29.54 -15.20
C PRO A 165 18.62 29.69 -14.80
N ARG A 166 19.14 28.72 -14.05
CA ARG A 166 20.56 28.68 -13.61
C ARG A 166 21.26 27.48 -14.24
N SER A 167 22.51 27.65 -14.64
CA SER A 167 23.38 26.54 -15.04
C SER A 167 23.80 25.69 -13.82
N GLY A 168 24.37 24.52 -14.08
CA GLY A 168 24.82 23.58 -13.03
C GLY A 168 23.76 22.57 -12.57
N ARG A 169 24.20 21.68 -11.67
CA ARG A 169 23.48 20.48 -11.16
C ARG A 169 22.55 20.76 -9.97
N GLY A 170 22.04 21.98 -9.83
CA GLY A 170 21.03 22.30 -8.82
C GLY A 170 19.66 21.75 -9.23
N TRP A 171 18.82 21.40 -8.25
CA TRP A 171 17.41 21.06 -8.49
C TRP A 171 16.70 22.22 -9.21
N LYS A 172 15.84 21.88 -10.17
CA LYS A 172 15.05 22.83 -10.98
C LYS A 172 13.64 22.23 -11.13
N PRO A 173 12.58 23.06 -11.09
CA PRO A 173 11.23 22.60 -11.42
C PRO A 173 11.20 22.06 -12.85
N ILE A 174 10.28 21.13 -13.12
CA ILE A 174 10.08 20.50 -14.43
C ILE A 174 8.72 20.98 -14.98
N PHE A 175 8.70 21.71 -16.08
CA PHE A 175 7.45 22.26 -16.64
C PHE A 175 6.95 21.54 -17.90
N ALA A 176 7.80 20.75 -18.55
CA ALA A 176 7.47 20.01 -19.77
C ALA A 176 8.13 18.61 -19.81
N GLU A 177 7.69 17.76 -20.75
CA GLU A 177 8.12 16.36 -20.83
C GLU A 177 9.52 16.18 -21.47
N ASP A 178 9.95 17.12 -22.30
CA ASP A 178 11.30 17.17 -22.87
C ASP A 178 12.35 17.52 -21.81
N GLU A 179 12.02 18.43 -20.89
CA GLU A 179 12.84 18.79 -19.74
C GLU A 179 13.20 17.58 -18.86
N ILE A 180 12.39 16.52 -18.83
CA ILE A 180 12.68 15.26 -18.12
C ILE A 180 13.96 14.62 -18.67
N ARG A 181 14.05 14.53 -20.00
CA ARG A 181 15.12 13.84 -20.74
C ARG A 181 16.41 14.67 -20.77
N LEU A 182 16.31 15.98 -20.53
CA LEU A 182 17.45 16.91 -20.54
C LEU A 182 18.34 16.79 -19.30
N GLY A 183 19.65 16.98 -19.53
CA GLY A 183 20.63 17.21 -18.46
C GLY A 183 20.96 16.00 -17.56
N GLY A 184 20.55 14.78 -17.93
CA GLY A 184 20.84 13.57 -17.16
C GLY A 184 19.97 13.36 -15.92
N ARG A 185 18.84 14.06 -15.80
CA ARG A 185 17.86 13.90 -14.70
C ARG A 185 17.37 12.46 -14.57
N ASP A 186 17.15 11.75 -15.70
CA ASP A 186 16.82 10.32 -15.70
C ASP A 186 17.88 9.46 -14.99
N ARG A 187 19.17 9.82 -15.11
CA ARG A 187 20.26 9.12 -14.41
C ARG A 187 20.23 9.43 -12.91
N GLU A 188 19.95 10.68 -12.55
CA GLU A 188 19.80 11.10 -11.14
C GLU A 188 18.61 10.39 -10.47
N LEU A 189 17.46 10.32 -11.12
CA LEU A 189 16.28 9.60 -10.62
C LEU A 189 16.55 8.10 -10.46
N ARG A 190 17.14 7.44 -11.47
CA ARG A 190 17.54 6.02 -11.36
C ARG A 190 18.56 5.78 -10.25
N HIS A 191 19.46 6.73 -10.00
CA HIS A 191 20.42 6.64 -8.90
C HIS A 191 19.71 6.81 -7.54
N MET A 192 18.85 7.82 -7.38
CA MET A 192 18.05 8.00 -6.17
C MET A 192 17.16 6.79 -5.89
N GLN A 193 16.58 6.19 -6.94
CA GLN A 193 15.76 4.99 -6.83
C GLN A 193 16.58 3.83 -6.26
N LYS A 194 17.74 3.50 -6.87
CA LYS A 194 18.65 2.46 -6.37
C LYS A 194 19.12 2.69 -4.93
N VAL A 195 19.33 3.94 -4.53
CA VAL A 195 19.70 4.28 -3.15
C VAL A 195 18.53 4.04 -2.19
N CYS A 196 17.30 4.40 -2.58
CA CYS A 196 16.09 4.15 -1.82
C CYS A 196 15.79 2.64 -1.69
N ASP A 197 15.93 1.88 -2.78
CA ASP A 197 15.74 0.43 -2.81
C ASP A 197 16.77 -0.28 -1.90
N LYS A 198 18.04 0.11 -1.99
CA LYS A 198 19.10 -0.42 -1.12
C LYS A 198 18.88 -0.08 0.35
N GLU A 199 18.42 1.14 0.67
CA GLU A 199 18.07 1.51 2.04
C GLU A 199 16.87 0.73 2.56
N ARG A 200 15.85 0.50 1.71
CA ARG A 200 14.68 -0.31 2.06
C ARG A 200 15.07 -1.75 2.37
N GLN A 201 15.90 -2.37 1.53
CA GLN A 201 16.40 -3.73 1.74
C GLN A 201 17.22 -3.83 3.03
N ALA A 202 18.23 -2.97 3.20
CA ALA A 202 19.11 -2.96 4.38
C ALA A 202 18.43 -2.55 5.71
N LYS A 203 17.11 -2.34 5.71
CA LYS A 203 16.28 -1.98 6.86
C LYS A 203 14.99 -2.78 6.94
N ASP A 204 14.88 -3.83 6.13
CA ASP A 204 13.76 -4.75 6.25
C ASP A 204 13.85 -5.46 7.61
N PRO A 205 12.88 -5.28 8.52
CA PRO A 205 12.92 -5.92 9.84
C PRO A 205 12.63 -7.43 9.79
N PHE A 206 12.23 -7.96 8.62
CA PHE A 206 11.97 -9.38 8.40
C PHE A 206 13.13 -10.10 7.66
N ASP A 207 14.16 -9.37 7.24
CA ASP A 207 15.37 -9.96 6.67
C ASP A 207 16.26 -10.50 7.80
N LEU A 208 16.38 -11.83 7.87
CA LEU A 208 17.11 -12.56 8.92
C LEU A 208 18.60 -12.19 8.97
N ASP A 209 19.18 -11.77 7.84
CA ASP A 209 20.58 -11.35 7.76
C ASP A 209 20.79 -9.91 8.29
N ASN A 210 19.74 -9.08 8.31
CA ASN A 210 19.77 -7.72 8.83
C ASN A 210 19.56 -7.65 10.35
N GLY A 211 20.45 -8.29 11.12
CA GLY A 211 20.49 -8.20 12.60
C GLY A 211 20.75 -6.79 13.18
N ALA A 212 20.74 -5.74 12.36
CA ALA A 212 20.98 -4.36 12.75
C ALA A 212 19.71 -3.69 13.30
N ARG A 213 19.74 -3.35 14.61
CA ARG A 213 18.64 -2.74 15.39
C ARG A 213 18.21 -1.31 14.96
N ALA A 214 18.53 -0.88 13.74
CA ALA A 214 18.41 0.50 13.26
C ALA A 214 17.36 0.71 12.14
N TRP A 215 16.45 -0.23 11.91
CA TRP A 215 15.34 -0.09 10.93
C TRP A 215 14.54 1.22 11.11
N HIS A 216 14.38 1.67 12.36
CA HIS A 216 13.67 2.90 12.73
C HIS A 216 14.44 4.20 12.42
N GLN A 217 15.74 4.13 12.12
CA GLN A 217 16.59 5.30 11.89
C GLN A 217 16.64 5.63 10.40
N ARG A 218 16.60 6.92 10.02
CA ARG A 218 16.81 7.32 8.62
C ARG A 218 18.29 7.31 8.25
N GLY A 219 18.61 6.76 7.08
CA GLY A 219 19.95 6.69 6.56
C GLY A 219 20.40 8.07 6.10
N THR A 220 21.71 8.29 6.14
CA THR A 220 22.35 9.49 5.59
C THR A 220 23.17 9.10 4.37
N THR A 221 23.09 9.93 3.33
CA THR A 221 24.06 9.86 2.23
C THR A 221 25.45 10.27 2.73
N ALA A 222 26.50 9.94 1.98
CA ALA A 222 27.86 10.44 2.22
C ALA A 222 27.95 11.99 2.25
N THR A 223 26.93 12.71 1.76
CA THR A 223 26.81 14.18 1.85
C THR A 223 26.09 14.69 3.11
N GLY A 224 25.82 13.82 4.09
CA GLY A 224 25.11 14.12 5.34
C GLY A 224 23.59 14.33 5.19
N LYS A 225 23.06 14.38 3.97
CA LYS A 225 21.61 14.49 3.73
C LYS A 225 20.91 13.21 4.14
N THR A 226 19.87 13.32 4.97
CA THR A 226 18.94 12.22 5.26
C THR A 226 18.24 11.77 3.99
N LEU A 227 18.16 10.47 3.80
CA LEU A 227 17.39 9.87 2.72
C LEU A 227 15.89 10.04 2.94
N GLY A 228 15.14 10.06 1.84
CA GLY A 228 13.69 10.18 1.86
C GLY A 228 13.04 8.81 2.06
N THR A 229 12.03 8.75 2.94
CA THR A 229 11.27 7.50 3.20
C THR A 229 10.44 7.04 2.00
N ASN A 230 10.14 7.96 1.09
CA ASN A 230 9.32 7.69 -0.09
C ASN A 230 10.20 7.57 -1.32
N MET A 231 9.88 6.58 -2.16
CA MET A 231 10.47 6.39 -3.49
C MET A 231 10.51 7.71 -4.28
N PRO A 232 11.64 8.08 -4.91
CA PRO A 232 11.75 9.32 -5.66
C PRO A 232 10.81 9.30 -6.87
N ARG A 233 9.70 10.02 -6.75
CA ARG A 233 8.74 10.22 -7.84
C ARG A 233 9.08 11.49 -8.60
N MET A 234 8.97 11.43 -9.92
CA MET A 234 8.96 12.63 -10.75
C MET A 234 7.70 13.46 -10.50
N GLU A 235 7.90 14.73 -10.16
CA GLU A 235 6.84 15.72 -9.98
C GLU A 235 7.06 16.88 -10.96
N ALA A 236 5.97 17.37 -11.57
CA ALA A 236 6.01 18.61 -12.34
C ALA A 236 6.01 19.84 -11.40
N GLY A 237 6.66 20.91 -11.84
CA GLY A 237 6.77 22.19 -11.15
C GLY A 237 7.29 22.06 -9.72
N TYR A 238 6.41 22.35 -8.77
CA TYR A 238 6.65 22.30 -7.32
C TYR A 238 5.85 21.19 -6.62
N GLY A 239 5.38 20.20 -7.38
CA GLY A 239 4.57 19.09 -6.91
C GLY A 239 3.20 19.54 -6.40
N ARG A 240 2.66 18.80 -5.41
CA ARG A 240 1.30 19.02 -4.88
C ARG A 240 1.12 20.28 -4.03
N LYS A 241 2.16 21.11 -3.87
CA LYS A 241 2.17 22.31 -3.01
C LYS A 241 1.89 23.56 -3.84
N ASN A 242 0.95 24.38 -3.39
CA ASN A 242 0.67 25.69 -3.99
C ASN A 242 1.84 26.67 -3.70
N PRO A 243 2.57 27.19 -4.71
CA PRO A 243 3.68 28.12 -4.48
C PRO A 243 3.26 29.46 -3.84
N ASN A 244 1.99 29.85 -4.00
CA ASN A 244 1.43 31.09 -3.47
C ASN A 244 0.84 30.93 -2.05
N ALA A 245 0.99 29.78 -1.41
CA ALA A 245 0.55 29.59 -0.03
C ALA A 245 1.56 30.23 0.94
N GLY A 246 1.10 30.89 2.01
CA GLY A 246 1.99 31.54 2.99
C GLY A 246 2.92 30.57 3.73
N ASN A 247 2.58 29.28 3.78
CA ASN A 247 3.41 28.20 4.31
C ASN A 247 4.34 27.57 3.25
N PHE A 248 4.33 28.05 2.00
CA PHE A 248 5.21 27.56 0.95
C PHE A 248 6.66 27.98 1.22
N ARG A 249 7.40 27.10 1.88
CA ARG A 249 8.85 27.17 1.95
C ARG A 249 9.43 26.77 0.59
N GLY A 250 9.35 27.68 -0.37
CA GLY A 250 10.15 27.61 -1.59
C GLY A 250 11.64 27.63 -1.25
N PHE A 251 12.49 27.40 -2.25
CA PHE A 251 13.94 27.51 -2.08
C PHE A 251 14.29 28.96 -1.71
N LYS A 252 14.49 29.20 -0.40
CA LYS A 252 15.10 30.45 0.07
C LYS A 252 16.46 30.54 -0.60
N ASN A 253 16.62 31.46 -1.55
CA ASN A 253 17.95 31.97 -1.89
C ASN A 253 18.54 32.49 -0.58
N SER A 254 19.58 31.83 -0.08
CA SER A 254 20.39 32.27 1.06
C SER A 254 21.25 33.47 0.65
N LYS A 255 20.57 34.55 0.28
CA LYS A 255 21.10 35.88 -0.10
C LYS A 255 19.96 36.91 0.04
N ARG A 256 19.47 37.06 1.28
CA ARG A 256 19.22 38.41 1.79
C ARG A 256 20.51 38.82 2.49
N ARG A 257 21.18 39.81 1.90
CA ARG A 257 22.09 40.71 2.63
C ARG A 257 21.26 41.50 3.64
#